data_AF-A0A7W1SVL8-F1
#
_entry.id   AF-A0A7W1SVL8-F1
#
_cell.length_a   1.000
_cell.length_b   1.000
_cell.length_c   1.000
_cell.angle_alpha   90.00
_cell.angle_beta   90.00
_cell.angle_gamma   90.00
#
_symmetry.space_group_name_H-M   'P 1'
#
loop_
_entity.id
_entity.type
_entity.pdbx_description
1 polymer ?
#
loop_
_entity_poly.entity_id
_entity_poly.type
_entity_poly.pdbx_seq_one_letter_code
_entity_poly.pdbx_strand_id
1 'polypeptide(L)'
;MCLGGGQSDFFNPTVTPWVRLPLQRSLLAHLETIWQEPDEGILEVRGPQRHFTHSKVMAWVAFDRTIKSCQKLGLNIPLERWCEIRERIHEDVCQHGFDPQLNSFVQSYGSKDLDASLLLLPLVGFLPISDPRVAGTVRAIERDLMYGGFVQRYNSQTTDDGLPAGEGAFLACSFWLVDNYVLMGRRKEAEQLLEKLLSLRNEVGLLSEEYYPAEQRLVGNFPQAFSHVAVVNSVLSLSREVGPIDQRAEVPDTPPSAETNEWGALDR
;
A
#
# COMPACT_ATOMS: atom_id res chain seq x y z
N MET A 1 -29.94 -47.98 0.32
CA MET A 1 -29.91 -46.62 0.89
C MET A 1 -28.43 -46.23 1.01
N CYS A 2 -27.84 -45.70 -0.06
CA CYS A 2 -26.45 -45.24 -0.06
C CYS A 2 -26.47 -43.80 -0.58
N LEU A 3 -26.29 -42.85 0.33
CA LEU A 3 -26.18 -41.43 0.03
C LEU A 3 -24.78 -41.21 -0.57
N GLY A 4 -24.74 -40.92 -1.87
CA GLY A 4 -23.52 -40.57 -2.59
C GLY A 4 -23.04 -39.18 -2.15
N GLY A 5 -21.78 -39.11 -1.72
CA GLY A 5 -21.12 -37.87 -1.32
C GLY A 5 -20.93 -36.93 -2.50
N GLY A 6 -21.36 -35.68 -2.34
CA GLY A 6 -21.00 -34.58 -3.22
C GLY A 6 -19.54 -34.21 -2.99
N GLN A 7 -18.67 -34.56 -3.95
CA GLN A 7 -17.37 -33.92 -4.06
C GLN A 7 -17.56 -32.49 -4.56
N SER A 8 -16.87 -31.56 -3.90
CA SER A 8 -16.84 -30.14 -4.21
C SER A 8 -16.21 -29.87 -5.58
N ASP A 9 -16.97 -29.25 -6.48
CA ASP A 9 -16.62 -28.88 -7.87
C ASP A 9 -15.54 -27.78 -8.02
N PHE A 10 -14.77 -27.47 -6.98
CA PHE A 10 -13.81 -26.36 -7.00
C PHE A 10 -12.58 -26.61 -7.90
N PHE A 11 -12.34 -27.85 -8.35
CA PHE A 11 -11.18 -28.24 -9.15
C PHE A 11 -11.56 -28.85 -10.52
N ASN A 12 -12.71 -28.48 -11.09
CA ASN A 12 -13.05 -28.91 -12.45
C ASN A 12 -12.38 -28.01 -13.53
N PRO A 13 -11.44 -28.53 -14.35
CA PRO A 13 -10.75 -27.76 -15.40
C PRO A 13 -11.66 -27.32 -16.57
N THR A 14 -12.92 -27.76 -16.60
CA THR A 14 -13.91 -27.35 -17.62
C THR A 14 -14.74 -26.13 -17.22
N VAL A 15 -14.58 -25.61 -16.00
CA VAL A 15 -15.14 -24.30 -15.64
C VAL A 15 -14.36 -23.24 -16.42
N THR A 16 -15.06 -22.47 -17.25
CA THR A 16 -14.50 -21.38 -18.06
C THR A 16 -13.55 -20.50 -17.22
N PRO A 17 -12.41 -20.04 -17.77
CA PRO A 17 -11.45 -19.18 -17.05
C PRO A 17 -12.10 -17.96 -16.37
N TRP A 18 -13.24 -17.53 -16.91
CA TRP A 18 -14.09 -16.43 -16.47
C TRP A 18 -14.67 -16.54 -15.04
N VAL A 19 -14.76 -17.72 -14.44
CA VAL A 19 -15.40 -17.93 -13.11
C VAL A 19 -14.41 -17.82 -11.94
N ARG A 20 -13.09 -17.76 -12.19
CA ARG A 20 -12.09 -17.94 -11.12
C ARG A 20 -11.82 -16.72 -10.23
N LEU A 21 -12.19 -15.51 -10.66
CA LEU A 21 -11.93 -14.27 -9.90
C LEU A 21 -13.15 -13.31 -9.88
N PRO A 22 -14.34 -13.76 -9.44
CA PRO A 22 -15.57 -12.98 -9.55
C PRO A 22 -15.51 -11.70 -8.69
N LEU A 23 -14.89 -11.75 -7.52
CA LEU A 23 -14.73 -10.60 -6.64
C LEU A 23 -13.82 -9.55 -7.26
N GLN A 24 -12.62 -9.93 -7.71
CA GLN A 24 -11.65 -9.02 -8.33
C GLN A 24 -12.25 -8.35 -9.56
N ARG A 25 -12.96 -9.10 -10.40
CA ARG A 25 -13.66 -8.56 -11.57
C ARG A 25 -14.69 -7.50 -11.19
N SER A 26 -15.50 -7.77 -10.16
CA SER A 26 -16.50 -6.81 -9.68
C SER A 26 -15.83 -5.54 -9.13
N LEU A 27 -14.74 -5.69 -8.39
CA LEU A 27 -13.98 -4.56 -7.84
C LEU A 27 -13.34 -3.74 -8.95
N LEU A 28 -12.68 -4.37 -9.93
CA LEU A 28 -12.06 -3.68 -11.06
C LEU A 28 -13.10 -2.99 -11.92
N ALA A 29 -14.21 -3.66 -12.27
CA ALA A 29 -15.28 -3.05 -13.05
C ALA A 29 -15.82 -1.77 -12.41
N HIS A 30 -15.91 -1.73 -11.08
CA HIS A 30 -16.26 -0.51 -10.35
C HIS A 30 -15.13 0.52 -10.38
N LEU A 31 -13.90 0.12 -10.04
CA LEU A 31 -12.73 1.01 -10.02
C LEU A 31 -12.48 1.68 -11.37
N GLU A 32 -12.67 0.97 -12.49
CA GLU A 32 -12.58 1.53 -13.85
C GLU A 32 -13.45 2.78 -14.03
N THR A 33 -14.56 2.89 -13.29
CA THR A 33 -15.49 4.02 -13.39
C THR A 33 -15.24 5.13 -12.39
N ILE A 34 -14.52 4.88 -11.28
CA ILE A 34 -14.43 5.83 -10.16
C ILE A 34 -13.01 6.20 -9.75
N TRP A 35 -11.97 5.53 -10.26
CA TRP A 35 -10.61 5.77 -9.76
C TRP A 35 -10.13 7.21 -9.97
N GLN A 36 -10.73 7.96 -10.90
CA GLN A 36 -10.41 9.36 -11.17
C GLN A 36 -11.12 10.33 -10.22
N GLU A 37 -12.15 9.90 -9.49
CA GLU A 37 -12.92 10.76 -8.59
C GLU A 37 -12.16 11.08 -7.30
N PRO A 38 -12.37 12.24 -6.65
CA PRO A 38 -11.80 12.51 -5.33
C PRO A 38 -12.45 11.64 -4.24
N ASP A 39 -11.75 11.41 -3.14
CA ASP A 39 -12.17 10.59 -1.99
C ASP A 39 -11.69 11.20 -0.66
N GLU A 40 -11.91 10.49 0.45
CA GLU A 40 -11.54 10.89 1.83
C GLU A 40 -10.19 10.32 2.31
N GLY A 41 -9.45 9.60 1.47
CA GLY A 41 -8.18 8.97 1.83
C GLY A 41 -8.32 7.79 2.81
N ILE A 42 -7.20 7.09 3.06
CA ILE A 42 -7.15 5.97 4.03
C ILE A 42 -7.33 6.43 5.49
N LEU A 43 -7.04 7.70 5.75
CA LEU A 43 -7.11 8.29 7.09
C LEU A 43 -8.47 8.91 7.38
N GLU A 44 -9.44 8.75 6.47
CA GLU A 44 -10.83 9.23 6.59
C GLU A 44 -10.89 10.70 7.00
N VAL A 45 -10.20 11.56 6.24
CA VAL A 45 -10.19 12.99 6.56
C VAL A 45 -11.62 13.53 6.49
N ARG A 46 -11.97 14.41 7.44
CA ARG A 46 -13.30 15.03 7.52
C ARG A 46 -13.38 16.37 6.79
N GLY A 47 -12.29 16.73 6.11
CA GLY A 47 -12.21 17.84 5.19
C GLY A 47 -12.86 17.54 3.82
N PRO A 48 -12.66 18.41 2.81
CA PRO A 48 -13.19 18.17 1.47
C PRO A 48 -12.54 16.93 0.83
N GLN A 49 -13.30 16.25 -0.04
CA GLN A 49 -12.76 15.16 -0.87
C GLN A 49 -11.64 15.70 -1.77
N ARG A 50 -10.57 14.91 -1.92
CA ARG A 50 -9.40 15.25 -2.74
C ARG A 50 -8.91 14.05 -3.53
N HIS A 51 -8.06 14.27 -4.52
CA HIS A 51 -7.30 13.20 -5.15
C HIS A 51 -6.12 12.80 -4.25
N PHE A 52 -6.39 11.98 -3.22
CA PHE A 52 -5.36 11.48 -2.32
C PHE A 52 -4.41 10.54 -3.06
N THR A 53 -3.11 10.82 -2.98
CA THR A 53 -2.07 10.08 -3.71
C THR A 53 -2.10 8.60 -3.31
N HIS A 54 -2.23 8.31 -2.01
CA HIS A 54 -2.36 6.93 -1.51
C HIS A 54 -3.58 6.21 -2.11
N SER A 55 -4.75 6.86 -2.19
CA SER A 55 -5.96 6.25 -2.75
C SER A 55 -5.78 5.87 -4.22
N LYS A 56 -5.14 6.74 -5.03
CA LYS A 56 -4.81 6.45 -6.43
C LYS A 56 -3.81 5.30 -6.56
N VAL A 57 -2.80 5.24 -5.68
CA VAL A 57 -1.89 4.09 -5.59
C VAL A 57 -2.64 2.80 -5.24
N MET A 58 -3.62 2.83 -4.33
CA MET A 58 -4.39 1.63 -4.00
C MET A 58 -5.32 1.18 -5.13
N ALA A 59 -5.83 2.11 -5.95
CA ALA A 59 -6.50 1.75 -7.20
C ALA A 59 -5.53 1.05 -8.16
N TRP A 60 -4.30 1.56 -8.33
CA TRP A 60 -3.24 0.90 -9.10
C TRP A 60 -2.94 -0.52 -8.59
N VAL A 61 -2.82 -0.70 -7.26
CA VAL A 61 -2.56 -2.00 -6.63
C VAL A 61 -3.65 -3.01 -6.99
N ALA A 62 -4.92 -2.60 -7.01
CA ALA A 62 -6.01 -3.51 -7.37
C ALA A 62 -5.85 -4.09 -8.79
N PHE A 63 -5.50 -3.23 -9.77
CA PHE A 63 -5.22 -3.68 -11.14
C PHE A 63 -3.95 -4.55 -11.18
N ASP A 64 -2.85 -4.10 -10.57
CA ASP A 64 -1.57 -4.83 -10.56
C ASP A 64 -1.70 -6.25 -10.00
N ARG A 65 -2.31 -6.40 -8.82
CA ARG A 65 -2.46 -7.71 -8.17
C ARG A 65 -3.40 -8.63 -8.94
N THR A 66 -4.41 -8.07 -9.59
CA THR A 66 -5.32 -8.87 -10.44
C THR A 66 -4.61 -9.34 -11.70
N ILE A 67 -3.85 -8.48 -12.38
CA ILE A 67 -3.04 -8.83 -13.56
C ILE A 67 -2.04 -9.94 -13.21
N LYS A 68 -1.24 -9.76 -12.15
CA LYS A 68 -0.27 -10.76 -11.67
C LYS A 68 -0.94 -12.10 -11.34
N SER A 69 -2.11 -12.06 -10.69
CA SER A 69 -2.88 -13.26 -10.37
C SER A 69 -3.34 -13.99 -11.64
N CYS A 70 -3.81 -13.26 -12.65
CA CYS A 70 -4.29 -13.84 -13.90
C CYS A 70 -3.16 -14.45 -14.73
N GLN A 71 -2.01 -13.77 -14.80
CA GLN A 71 -0.80 -14.30 -15.44
C GLN A 71 -0.33 -15.60 -14.76
N LYS A 72 -0.23 -15.58 -13.42
CA LYS A 72 0.19 -16.77 -12.63
C LYS A 72 -0.76 -17.96 -12.78
N LEU A 73 -2.05 -17.69 -12.95
CA LEU A 73 -3.09 -18.72 -13.09
C LEU A 73 -3.38 -19.11 -14.56
N GLY A 74 -2.72 -18.48 -15.54
CA GLY A 74 -2.95 -18.72 -16.96
C GLY A 74 -4.38 -18.40 -17.42
N LEU A 75 -5.01 -17.36 -16.86
CA LEU A 75 -6.39 -17.00 -17.19
C LEU A 75 -6.45 -16.21 -18.50
N ASN A 76 -7.28 -16.67 -19.43
CA ASN A 76 -7.57 -15.95 -20.67
C ASN A 76 -8.62 -14.86 -20.43
N ILE A 77 -8.17 -13.68 -20.01
CA ILE A 77 -8.97 -12.49 -19.74
C ILE A 77 -8.39 -11.30 -20.53
N PRO A 78 -9.15 -10.21 -20.79
CA PRO A 78 -8.66 -9.06 -21.53
C PRO A 78 -7.67 -8.24 -20.69
N LEU A 79 -6.46 -8.77 -20.52
CA LEU A 79 -5.38 -8.17 -19.74
C LEU A 79 -4.96 -6.80 -20.28
N GLU A 80 -5.01 -6.61 -21.60
CA GLU A 80 -4.56 -5.39 -22.27
C GLU A 80 -5.23 -4.14 -21.70
N ARG A 81 -6.57 -4.13 -21.59
CA ARG A 81 -7.33 -3.03 -20.99
C ARG A 81 -6.91 -2.74 -19.55
N TRP A 82 -6.72 -3.77 -18.73
CA TRP A 82 -6.33 -3.59 -17.33
C TRP A 82 -4.89 -3.11 -17.19
N CYS A 83 -3.99 -3.58 -18.06
CA CYS A 83 -2.63 -3.07 -18.14
C CYS A 83 -2.63 -1.58 -18.52
N GLU A 84 -3.38 -1.17 -19.54
CA GLU A 84 -3.51 0.25 -19.92
C GLU A 84 -4.01 1.12 -18.78
N ILE A 85 -5.02 0.67 -18.04
CA ILE A 85 -5.56 1.42 -16.89
C ILE A 85 -4.54 1.47 -15.76
N ARG A 86 -3.85 0.37 -15.46
CA ARG A 86 -2.76 0.34 -14.47
C ARG A 86 -1.67 1.35 -14.84
N GLU A 87 -1.19 1.34 -16.08
CA GLU A 87 -0.14 2.28 -16.52
C GLU A 87 -0.63 3.74 -16.45
N ARG A 88 -1.87 4.01 -16.87
CA ARG A 88 -2.47 5.35 -16.74
C ARG A 88 -2.53 5.85 -15.30
N ILE A 89 -2.91 5.00 -14.34
CA ILE A 89 -2.93 5.39 -12.92
C ILE A 89 -1.50 5.65 -12.43
N HIS A 90 -0.53 4.82 -12.83
CA HIS A 90 0.86 5.00 -12.46
C HIS A 90 1.43 6.33 -12.97
N GLU A 91 1.20 6.65 -14.25
CA GLU A 91 1.59 7.92 -14.86
C GLU A 91 0.92 9.12 -14.16
N ASP A 92 -0.39 9.05 -13.92
CA ASP A 92 -1.16 10.10 -13.25
C ASP A 92 -0.62 10.38 -11.85
N VAL A 93 -0.38 9.35 -11.04
CA VAL A 93 0.20 9.50 -9.70
C VAL A 93 1.61 10.06 -9.75
N CYS A 94 2.46 9.58 -10.67
CA CYS A 94 3.83 10.07 -10.82
C CYS A 94 3.87 11.54 -11.23
N GLN A 95 2.90 11.98 -12.04
CA GLN A 95 2.82 13.35 -12.55
C GLN A 95 2.21 14.32 -11.54
N HIS A 96 1.13 13.93 -10.87
CA HIS A 96 0.32 14.83 -10.05
C HIS A 96 0.51 14.65 -8.54
N GLY A 97 0.96 13.47 -8.10
CA GLY A 97 1.19 13.14 -6.70
C GLY A 97 2.59 13.45 -6.19
N PHE A 98 3.55 13.77 -7.08
CA PHE A 98 4.93 14.10 -6.72
C PHE A 98 5.23 15.59 -6.83
N ASP A 99 5.80 16.17 -5.77
CA ASP A 99 6.25 17.55 -5.76
C ASP A 99 7.78 17.65 -5.93
N PRO A 100 8.29 18.21 -7.05
CA PRO A 100 9.72 18.26 -7.31
C PRO A 100 10.46 19.28 -6.44
N GLN A 101 9.78 20.27 -5.85
CA GLN A 101 10.42 21.26 -4.97
C GLN A 101 10.63 20.67 -3.58
N LEU A 102 9.65 19.90 -3.08
CA LEU A 102 9.77 19.16 -1.83
C LEU A 102 10.61 17.89 -1.99
N ASN A 103 10.77 17.40 -3.22
CA ASN A 103 11.33 16.10 -3.55
C ASN A 103 10.62 14.98 -2.78
N SER A 104 9.29 14.98 -2.81
CA SER A 104 8.45 14.05 -2.07
C SER A 104 7.12 13.84 -2.80
N PHE A 105 6.54 12.66 -2.65
CA PHE A 105 5.11 12.50 -2.86
C PHE A 105 4.35 13.31 -1.78
N VAL A 106 3.23 13.91 -2.17
CA VAL A 106 2.38 14.75 -1.31
C VAL A 106 1.04 14.08 -1.05
N GLN A 107 0.37 14.47 0.02
CA GLN A 107 -0.86 13.87 0.51
C GLN A 107 -1.94 13.75 -0.57
N SER A 108 -2.18 14.84 -1.30
CA SER A 108 -3.15 14.91 -2.38
C SER A 108 -2.63 15.78 -3.53
N TYR A 109 -3.15 15.57 -4.73
CA TYR A 109 -2.72 16.34 -5.91
C TYR A 109 -2.83 17.85 -5.69
N GLY A 110 -1.76 18.57 -6.05
CA GLY A 110 -1.65 20.01 -5.89
C GLY A 110 -1.42 20.51 -4.45
N SER A 111 -1.38 19.63 -3.45
CA SER A 111 -1.02 19.99 -2.07
C SER A 111 0.49 20.06 -1.87
N LYS A 112 0.93 20.69 -0.78
CA LYS A 112 2.29 20.66 -0.25
C LYS A 112 2.40 19.86 1.07
N ASP A 113 1.27 19.33 1.55
CA ASP A 113 1.23 18.55 2.77
C ASP A 113 1.83 17.15 2.56
N LEU A 114 2.55 16.67 3.57
CA LEU A 114 3.07 15.31 3.62
C LEU A 114 2.06 14.37 4.26
N ASP A 115 2.15 13.09 3.90
CA ASP A 115 1.32 12.03 4.48
C ASP A 115 2.14 10.75 4.66
N ALA A 116 2.11 10.20 5.86
CA ALA A 116 2.87 9.00 6.22
C ALA A 116 2.35 7.73 5.54
N SER A 117 1.11 7.71 5.04
CA SER A 117 0.61 6.61 4.19
C SER A 117 1.44 6.45 2.91
N LEU A 118 2.18 7.47 2.50
CA LEU A 118 3.04 7.41 1.32
C LEU A 118 4.30 6.55 1.52
N LEU A 119 4.61 6.16 2.77
CA LEU A 119 5.57 5.10 3.05
C LEU A 119 5.14 3.74 2.47
N LEU A 120 3.85 3.57 2.16
CA LEU A 120 3.34 2.33 1.58
C LEU A 120 3.68 2.16 0.09
N LEU A 121 4.02 3.24 -0.64
CA LEU A 121 4.31 3.19 -2.08
C LEU A 121 5.30 2.07 -2.46
N PRO A 122 6.53 2.03 -1.89
CA PRO A 122 7.45 0.93 -2.17
C PRO A 122 7.00 -0.39 -1.54
N LEU A 123 6.31 -0.37 -0.41
CA LEU A 123 5.85 -1.58 0.29
C LEU A 123 4.75 -2.33 -0.47
N VAL A 124 4.04 -1.66 -1.38
CA VAL A 124 3.04 -2.28 -2.27
C VAL A 124 3.55 -2.51 -3.69
N GLY A 125 4.80 -2.14 -3.97
CA GLY A 125 5.46 -2.32 -5.27
C GLY A 125 5.09 -1.25 -6.31
N PHE A 126 4.55 -0.11 -5.89
CA PHE A 126 4.18 0.99 -6.80
C PHE A 126 5.40 1.61 -7.48
N LEU A 127 6.48 1.81 -6.71
CA LEU A 127 7.79 2.22 -7.20
C LEU A 127 8.88 1.40 -6.50
N PRO A 128 10.02 1.11 -7.15
CA PRO A 128 11.12 0.44 -6.49
C PRO A 128 11.67 1.29 -5.34
N ILE A 129 12.16 0.64 -4.27
CA ILE A 129 12.77 1.35 -3.14
C ILE A 129 13.98 2.20 -3.55
N SER A 130 14.64 1.85 -4.66
CA SER A 130 15.74 2.61 -5.24
C SER A 130 15.32 3.85 -6.03
N ASP A 131 14.01 4.06 -6.26
CA ASP A 131 13.52 5.26 -6.96
C ASP A 131 13.86 6.52 -6.12
N PRO A 132 14.50 7.55 -6.73
CA PRO A 132 14.89 8.75 -6.01
C PRO A 132 13.71 9.49 -5.37
N ARG A 133 12.50 9.37 -5.94
CA ARG A 133 11.27 9.96 -5.41
C ARG A 133 10.82 9.25 -4.13
N VAL A 134 10.95 7.93 -4.07
CA VAL A 134 10.69 7.15 -2.84
C VAL A 134 11.67 7.56 -1.74
N ALA A 135 12.97 7.59 -2.05
CA ALA A 135 13.98 8.03 -1.10
C ALA A 135 13.77 9.49 -0.65
N GLY A 136 13.30 10.36 -1.54
CA GLY A 136 12.89 11.73 -1.24
C GLY A 136 11.73 11.80 -0.24
N THR A 137 10.67 11.04 -0.49
CA THR A 137 9.50 10.95 0.40
C THR A 137 9.86 10.45 1.80
N VAL A 138 10.66 9.39 1.91
CA VAL A 138 11.12 8.90 3.22
C VAL A 138 11.88 9.99 3.98
N ARG A 139 12.81 10.69 3.33
CA ARG A 139 13.55 11.79 3.96
C ARG A 139 12.65 12.96 4.39
N ALA A 140 11.65 13.30 3.59
CA ALA A 140 10.70 14.35 3.94
C ALA A 140 9.88 13.98 5.19
N ILE A 141 9.41 12.73 5.26
CA ILE A 141 8.66 12.20 6.41
C ILE A 141 9.54 12.13 7.67
N GLU A 142 10.78 11.65 7.55
CA GLU A 142 11.76 11.64 8.65
C GLU A 142 11.99 13.05 9.22
N ARG A 143 12.07 14.05 8.35
CA ARG A 143 12.34 15.45 8.73
C ARG A 143 11.14 16.12 9.38
N ASP A 144 9.96 15.97 8.78
CA ASP A 144 8.83 16.85 9.05
C ASP A 144 7.66 16.18 9.78
N LEU A 145 7.58 14.84 9.76
CA LEU A 145 6.50 14.09 10.43
C LEU A 145 7.00 13.27 11.63
N MET A 146 8.26 13.40 12.03
CA MET A 146 8.76 12.74 13.25
C MET A 146 8.58 13.61 14.49
N TYR A 147 7.82 13.11 15.47
CA TYR A 147 7.64 13.74 16.77
C TYR A 147 7.87 12.72 17.91
N GLY A 148 8.69 13.08 18.90
CA GLY A 148 9.08 12.16 19.97
C GLY A 148 9.78 10.89 19.47
N GLY A 149 10.31 10.93 18.24
CA GLY A 149 10.89 9.79 17.52
C GLY A 149 9.88 8.73 17.08
N PHE A 150 8.64 9.16 16.76
CA PHE A 150 7.58 8.39 16.13
C PHE A 150 7.01 9.19 14.95
N VAL A 151 6.42 8.50 13.98
CA VAL A 151 5.85 9.12 12.78
C VAL A 151 4.39 9.50 13.03
N GLN A 152 4.06 10.77 12.79
CA GLN A 152 2.68 11.27 12.75
C GLN A 152 2.04 10.98 11.38
N ARG A 153 0.71 10.92 11.32
CA ARG A 153 -0.01 10.69 10.05
C ARG A 153 0.28 11.78 9.02
N TYR A 154 0.16 13.02 9.46
CA TYR A 154 0.43 14.26 8.73
C TYR A 154 0.60 15.37 9.77
N ASN A 155 0.95 16.58 9.32
CA ASN A 155 1.04 17.71 10.23
C ASN A 155 -0.36 18.28 10.51
N SER A 156 -0.94 17.93 11.66
CA SER A 156 -2.28 18.39 12.07
C SER A 156 -2.41 19.91 12.27
N GLN A 157 -1.32 20.69 12.17
CA GLN A 157 -1.38 22.15 12.21
C GLN A 157 -1.55 22.78 10.82
N THR A 158 -1.14 22.09 9.76
CA THR A 158 -1.19 22.60 8.39
C THR A 158 -2.21 21.87 7.52
N THR A 159 -2.45 20.60 7.82
CA THR A 159 -3.44 19.77 7.13
C THR A 159 -4.84 20.07 7.66
N ASP A 160 -5.76 20.43 6.77
CA ASP A 160 -7.18 20.54 7.07
C ASP A 160 -7.85 19.16 6.99
N ASP A 161 -7.80 18.43 8.10
CA ASP A 161 -8.40 17.10 8.27
C ASP A 161 -9.80 17.17 8.91
N GLY A 162 -10.29 18.36 9.26
CA GLY A 162 -11.55 18.58 9.95
C GLY A 162 -11.55 18.21 11.44
N LEU A 163 -10.39 18.04 12.08
CA LEU A 163 -10.24 17.74 13.51
C LEU A 163 -9.39 18.80 14.24
N PRO A 164 -9.49 18.91 15.58
CA PRO A 164 -8.60 19.76 16.36
C PRO A 164 -7.15 19.26 16.30
N ALA A 165 -6.18 20.18 16.24
CA ALA A 165 -4.77 19.83 16.30
C ALA A 165 -4.39 19.14 17.63
N GLY A 166 -3.37 18.29 17.59
CA GLY A 166 -2.83 17.62 18.79
C GLY A 166 -3.04 16.11 18.81
N GLU A 167 -2.94 15.45 17.66
CA GLU A 167 -3.01 14.00 17.55
C GLU A 167 -1.76 13.30 18.14
N GLY A 168 -1.93 12.08 18.64
CA GLY A 168 -0.81 11.18 18.92
C GLY A 168 -0.10 10.73 17.65
N ALA A 169 1.05 10.07 17.82
CA ALA A 169 1.75 9.44 16.70
C ALA A 169 1.09 8.09 16.38
N PHE A 170 0.56 7.96 15.16
CA PHE A 170 -0.07 6.72 14.70
C PHE A 170 0.97 5.61 14.51
N LEU A 171 0.90 4.57 15.34
CA LEU A 171 1.99 3.61 15.48
C LEU A 171 2.29 2.85 14.19
N ALA A 172 1.27 2.54 13.38
CA ALA A 172 1.45 1.84 12.11
C ALA A 172 2.36 2.62 11.14
N CYS A 173 2.32 3.96 11.14
CA CYS A 173 3.19 4.79 10.30
C CYS A 173 4.66 4.61 10.67
N SER A 174 4.96 4.47 11.97
CA SER A 174 6.33 4.22 12.43
C SER A 174 6.82 2.83 12.02
N PHE A 175 5.95 1.82 12.02
CA PHE A 175 6.29 0.50 11.49
C PHE A 175 6.49 0.50 9.97
N TRP A 176 5.70 1.26 9.21
CA TRP A 176 5.94 1.42 7.78
C TRP A 176 7.31 2.07 7.50
N LEU A 177 7.76 2.98 8.37
CA LEU A 177 9.10 3.54 8.28
C LEU A 177 10.18 2.49 8.59
N VAL A 178 9.98 1.62 9.59
CA VAL A 178 10.84 0.45 9.83
C VAL A 178 10.96 -0.39 8.58
N ASP A 179 9.84 -0.75 7.93
CA ASP A 179 9.82 -1.56 6.73
C ASP A 179 10.58 -0.89 5.56
N ASN A 180 10.44 0.43 5.41
CA ASN A 180 11.21 1.20 4.43
C ASN A 180 12.71 1.16 4.74
N TYR A 181 13.12 1.31 6.00
CA TYR A 181 14.52 1.17 6.39
C TYR A 181 15.08 -0.20 6.06
N VAL A 182 14.30 -1.28 6.28
CA VAL A 182 14.71 -2.64 5.88
C VAL A 182 14.97 -2.71 4.38
N LEU A 183 14.02 -2.27 3.55
CA LEU A 183 14.18 -2.30 2.08
C LEU A 183 15.32 -1.39 1.59
N MET A 184 15.61 -0.29 2.29
CA MET A 184 16.73 0.60 1.97
C MET A 184 18.09 0.07 2.46
N GLY A 185 18.14 -1.07 3.14
CA GLY A 185 19.36 -1.60 3.76
C GLY A 185 19.81 -0.83 5.01
N ARG A 186 18.98 0.08 5.53
CA ARG A 186 19.18 0.86 6.77
C ARG A 186 18.83 0.04 8.00
N ARG A 187 19.43 -1.16 8.10
CA ARG A 187 19.04 -2.19 9.07
C ARG A 187 19.16 -1.73 10.52
N LYS A 188 20.22 -0.97 10.85
CA LYS A 188 20.45 -0.50 12.22
C LYS A 188 19.36 0.47 12.66
N GLU A 189 18.96 1.41 11.80
CA GLU A 189 17.85 2.32 12.10
C GLU A 189 16.51 1.58 12.21
N ALA A 190 16.29 0.56 11.37
CA ALA A 190 15.11 -0.31 11.44
C ALA A 190 15.01 -1.03 12.80
N GLU A 191 16.11 -1.65 13.25
CA GLU A 191 16.17 -2.37 14.53
C GLU A 191 15.93 -1.41 15.72
N GLN A 192 16.56 -0.23 15.72
CA GLN A 192 16.39 0.76 16.78
C GLN A 192 14.94 1.28 16.88
N LEU A 193 14.32 1.60 15.75
CA LEU A 193 12.94 2.08 15.74
C LEU A 193 11.97 0.94 16.11
N LEU A 194 12.20 -0.28 15.64
CA LEU A 194 11.41 -1.45 16.03
C LEU A 194 11.48 -1.70 17.54
N GLU A 195 12.66 -1.75 18.13
CA GLU A 195 12.84 -1.95 19.58
C GLU A 195 12.09 -0.92 20.39
N LYS A 196 12.18 0.35 19.99
CA LYS A 196 11.45 1.44 20.62
C LYS A 196 9.93 1.25 20.53
N LEU A 197 9.40 0.89 19.37
CA LEU A 197 7.97 0.62 19.19
C LEU A 197 7.51 -0.57 20.04
N LEU A 198 8.31 -1.63 20.10
CA LEU A 198 8.02 -2.82 20.89
C LEU A 198 8.07 -2.56 22.41
N SER A 199 8.82 -1.56 22.87
CA SER A 199 8.84 -1.13 24.27
C SER A 199 7.57 -0.40 24.72
N LEU A 200 6.71 0.02 23.79
CA LEU A 200 5.45 0.70 24.11
C LEU A 200 4.32 -0.25 24.52
N ARG A 201 4.52 -1.56 24.29
CA ARG A 201 3.52 -2.57 24.61
C ARG A 201 3.24 -2.58 26.11
N ASN A 202 1.97 -2.78 26.46
CA ASN A 202 1.60 -3.00 27.85
C ASN A 202 2.04 -4.41 28.34
N GLU A 203 1.73 -4.73 29.58
CA GLU A 203 2.09 -5.98 30.26
C GLU A 203 1.61 -7.27 29.56
N VAL A 204 0.55 -7.19 28.74
CA VAL A 204 0.04 -8.31 27.93
C VAL A 204 0.50 -8.24 26.46
N GLY A 205 1.39 -7.32 26.11
CA GLY A 205 1.98 -7.23 24.78
C GLY A 205 1.16 -6.42 23.77
N LEU A 206 0.17 -5.65 24.21
CA LEU A 206 -0.77 -4.94 23.33
C LEU A 206 -0.35 -3.49 23.06
N LEU A 207 -0.65 -3.02 21.85
CA LEU A 207 -0.51 -1.64 21.39
C LEU A 207 -1.89 -0.99 21.09
N SER A 208 -1.99 0.31 21.32
CA SER A 208 -3.08 1.13 20.81
C SER A 208 -2.82 1.56 19.36
N GLU A 209 -3.72 2.36 18.84
CA GLU A 209 -3.62 3.03 17.54
C GLU A 209 -2.53 4.09 17.52
N GLU A 210 -2.51 4.93 18.54
CA GLU A 210 -1.61 6.06 18.65
C GLU A 210 -0.80 5.99 19.95
N TYR A 211 0.35 6.65 19.96
CA TYR A 211 1.11 6.93 21.17
C TYR A 211 1.31 8.42 21.32
N TYR A 212 1.06 8.97 22.51
CA TYR A 212 1.25 10.38 22.78
C TYR A 212 2.59 10.61 23.49
N PRO A 213 3.63 11.11 22.79
CA PRO A 213 4.99 11.14 23.35
C PRO A 213 5.17 12.10 24.52
N ALA A 214 4.39 13.19 24.58
CA ALA A 214 4.49 14.19 25.64
C ALA A 214 4.09 13.65 27.02
N GLU A 215 3.06 12.80 27.08
CA GLU A 215 2.60 12.15 28.32
C GLU A 215 3.04 10.68 28.42
N GLN A 216 3.80 10.21 27.44
CA GLN A 216 4.34 8.85 27.36
C GLN A 216 3.30 7.74 27.51
N ARG A 217 2.12 7.88 26.89
CA ARG A 217 1.01 6.92 27.00
C ARG A 217 0.42 6.49 25.67
N LEU A 218 -0.12 5.28 25.66
CA LEU A 218 -0.98 4.75 24.59
C LEU A 218 -2.31 5.52 24.56
N VAL A 219 -2.75 5.92 23.36
CA VAL A 219 -3.99 6.68 23.12
C VAL A 219 -4.72 6.16 21.87
N GLY A 220 -5.98 6.57 21.68
CA GLY A 220 -6.81 6.10 20.56
C GLY A 220 -7.35 4.69 20.78
N ASN A 221 -7.72 4.02 19.69
CA ASN A 221 -8.32 2.68 19.74
C ASN A 221 -7.38 1.66 20.43
N PHE A 222 -7.92 0.80 21.31
CA PHE A 222 -7.14 -0.19 22.05
C PHE A 222 -7.90 -1.52 22.28
N PRO A 223 -7.28 -2.68 21.99
CA PRO A 223 -6.07 -2.86 21.19
C PRO A 223 -6.33 -2.56 19.71
N GLN A 224 -5.34 -2.01 18.99
CA GLN A 224 -5.51 -1.69 17.57
C GLN A 224 -4.94 -2.78 16.65
N ALA A 225 -5.80 -3.40 15.85
CA ALA A 225 -5.40 -4.49 14.95
C ALA A 225 -4.31 -4.07 13.95
N PHE A 226 -4.40 -2.86 13.38
CA PHE A 226 -3.40 -2.36 12.41
C PHE A 226 -2.00 -2.25 13.01
N SER A 227 -1.87 -1.74 14.24
CA SER A 227 -0.58 -1.67 14.95
C SER A 227 0.04 -3.07 15.11
N HIS A 228 -0.78 -4.09 15.41
CA HIS A 228 -0.29 -5.46 15.58
C HIS A 228 0.05 -6.15 14.26
N VAL A 229 -0.71 -5.91 13.19
CA VAL A 229 -0.36 -6.41 11.85
C VAL A 229 0.96 -5.78 11.40
N ALA A 230 1.19 -4.51 11.70
CA ALA A 230 2.43 -3.83 11.39
C ALA A 230 3.63 -4.42 12.17
N VAL A 231 3.47 -4.73 13.47
CA VAL A 231 4.47 -5.48 14.26
C VAL A 231 4.84 -6.79 13.57
N VAL A 232 3.84 -7.60 13.20
CA VAL A 232 4.09 -8.91 12.57
C VAL A 232 4.87 -8.75 11.26
N ASN A 233 4.47 -7.79 10.42
CA ASN A 233 5.16 -7.51 9.17
C ASN A 233 6.62 -7.11 9.42
N SER A 234 6.89 -6.09 10.23
CA SER A 234 8.25 -5.58 10.45
C SER A 234 9.17 -6.59 11.12
N VAL A 235 8.67 -7.35 12.09
CA VAL A 235 9.46 -8.42 12.72
C VAL A 235 9.81 -9.50 11.70
N LEU A 236 8.87 -9.94 10.87
CA LEU A 236 9.13 -10.95 9.84
C LEU A 236 10.12 -10.44 8.79
N SER A 237 10.03 -9.17 8.41
CA SER A 237 10.95 -8.53 7.45
C SER A 237 12.38 -8.43 7.99
N LEU A 238 12.55 -8.12 9.28
CA LEU A 238 13.89 -8.06 9.89
C LEU A 238 14.48 -9.45 10.19
N SER A 239 13.64 -10.45 10.41
CA SER A 239 14.05 -11.79 10.85
C SER A 239 14.35 -12.76 9.70
N ARG A 240 13.96 -12.42 8.46
CA ARG A 240 14.12 -13.30 7.29
C ARG A 240 14.96 -12.61 6.23
N GLU A 241 15.60 -13.43 5.39
CA GLU A 241 16.29 -12.93 4.19
C GLU A 241 15.28 -12.40 3.16
N VAL A 242 14.12 -13.07 3.05
CA VAL A 242 12.96 -12.62 2.25
C VAL A 242 11.74 -12.58 3.17
N GLY A 243 11.29 -11.38 3.50
CA GLY A 243 10.14 -11.10 4.33
C GLY A 243 8.85 -10.86 3.54
N PRO A 244 7.72 -10.63 4.25
CA PRO A 244 6.44 -10.29 3.63
C PRO A 244 6.46 -8.98 2.83
N ILE A 245 7.37 -8.06 3.16
CA ILE A 245 7.49 -6.78 2.44
C ILE A 245 8.25 -6.96 1.13
N ASP A 246 9.27 -7.80 1.08
CA ASP A 246 10.04 -8.07 -0.14
C ASP A 246 9.12 -8.66 -1.23
N GLN A 247 8.27 -9.63 -0.85
CA GLN A 247 7.28 -10.23 -1.75
C GLN A 247 6.25 -9.23 -2.29
N ARG A 248 5.93 -8.19 -1.52
CA ARG A 248 4.95 -7.17 -1.93
C ARG A 248 5.59 -6.02 -2.70
N ALA A 249 6.85 -5.73 -2.42
CA ALA A 249 7.66 -4.70 -3.05
C ALA A 249 8.22 -5.12 -4.42
N GLU A 250 8.07 -6.39 -4.80
CA GLU A 250 8.35 -6.86 -6.17
C GLU A 250 7.61 -6.01 -7.22
N VAL A 251 8.39 -5.13 -7.85
CA VAL A 251 7.95 -4.25 -8.94
C VAL A 251 7.59 -5.11 -10.16
N PRO A 252 6.57 -4.76 -10.95
CA PRO A 252 6.19 -5.55 -12.11
C PRO A 252 7.36 -5.72 -13.09
N ASP A 253 7.53 -6.92 -13.63
CA ASP A 253 8.31 -7.12 -14.86
C ASP A 253 7.70 -6.27 -15.98
N THR A 254 8.54 -5.75 -16.88
CA THR A 254 8.09 -5.08 -18.11
C THR A 254 7.10 -6.00 -18.83
N PRO A 255 5.92 -5.51 -19.25
CA PRO A 255 4.97 -6.36 -19.98
C PRO A 255 5.67 -6.96 -21.19
N PRO A 256 5.44 -8.26 -21.50
CA PRO A 256 6.00 -8.85 -22.70
C PRO A 256 5.60 -8.00 -23.91
N SER A 257 6.59 -7.59 -24.71
CA SER A 257 6.37 -6.90 -25.97
C SER A 257 5.35 -7.69 -26.81
N ALA A 258 4.43 -6.98 -27.47
CA ALA A 258 3.40 -7.57 -28.34
C ALA A 258 3.96 -8.37 -29.55
N GLU A 259 5.27 -8.53 -29.66
CA GLU A 259 5.98 -9.19 -30.76
C GLU A 259 6.26 -10.68 -30.49
N THR A 260 5.26 -11.47 -30.09
CA THR A 260 5.26 -12.93 -30.34
C THR A 260 3.82 -13.46 -30.38
N ASN A 261 3.00 -12.94 -31.27
CA ASN A 261 1.82 -13.66 -31.75
C ASN A 261 2.04 -14.03 -33.21
N GLU A 262 2.98 -14.95 -33.45
CA GLU A 262 2.98 -15.79 -34.65
C GLU A 262 1.84 -16.82 -34.52
N TRP A 263 0.60 -16.37 -34.67
CA TRP A 263 -0.50 -17.22 -35.11
C TRP A 263 -0.95 -16.72 -36.48
N GLY A 264 -0.12 -17.06 -37.47
CA GLY A 264 -0.46 -16.96 -38.87
C GLY A 264 -1.64 -17.88 -39.21
N ALA A 265 -2.66 -17.28 -39.80
CA ALA A 265 -3.39 -17.78 -40.95
C ALA A 265 -3.70 -19.30 -41.02
N LEU A 266 -4.77 -19.72 -40.33
CA LEU A 266 -5.69 -20.81 -40.73
C LEU A 266 -7.02 -20.43 -40.04
N ASP A 267 -8.13 -20.04 -40.70
CA ASP A 267 -8.84 -20.71 -41.77
C ASP A 267 -9.63 -19.71 -42.65
N ARG A 268 -9.72 -20.03 -43.94
CA ARG A 268 -10.86 -19.70 -44.80
C ARG A 268 -11.78 -20.91 -44.86
#